data_AF-A0A7I8MHQ9-F1
#
_entry.id   AF-A0A7I8MHQ9-F1
#
_cell.length_a   1.000
_cell.length_b   1.000
_cell.length_c   1.000
_cell.angle_alpha   90.00
_cell.angle_beta   90.00
_cell.angle_gamma   90.00
#
_symmetry.space_group_name_H-M   'P 1'
#
loop_
_entity.id
_entity.type
_entity.pdbx_description
1 polymer ?
#
loop_
_entity_poly.entity_id
_entity_poly.type
_entity_poly.pdbx_seq_one_letter_code
_entity_poly.pdbx_strand_id
1 'polypeptide(L)'
;MKIVVSIPILLVLICSTAMAQDCLWVDKEEAVKYLPALQKKMDDLLDWPSETCADALKVSAQAYTNCFCDMNSVEITNFRKNLNHVIKDVHPEWQGKKICYKSDEYTSHNVFVGSFESIVNRCP
;
A
#
# COMPACT_ATOMS: atom_id res chain seq x y z
N MET A 1 -24.57 3.31 -48.50
CA MET A 1 -24.11 4.23 -47.43
C MET A 1 -23.22 3.42 -46.50
N LYS A 2 -21.92 3.74 -46.41
CA LYS A 2 -20.98 3.07 -45.49
C LYS A 2 -20.99 3.85 -44.18
N ILE A 3 -21.42 3.20 -43.10
CA ILE A 3 -21.24 3.74 -41.75
C ILE A 3 -19.75 3.65 -41.45
N VAL A 4 -19.05 4.78 -41.59
CA VAL A 4 -17.69 4.94 -41.08
C VAL A 4 -17.84 5.13 -39.58
N VAL A 5 -17.80 4.02 -38.83
CA VAL A 5 -17.70 4.08 -37.37
C VAL A 5 -16.31 4.66 -37.08
N SER A 6 -16.27 5.92 -36.69
CA SER A 6 -15.08 6.63 -36.28
C SER A 6 -14.40 5.86 -35.14
N ILE A 7 -13.35 5.13 -35.50
CA ILE A 7 -12.39 4.43 -34.63
C ILE A 7 -11.80 5.30 -33.48
N PRO A 8 -11.69 6.66 -33.54
CA PRO A 8 -11.08 7.39 -32.43
C PRO A 8 -11.93 7.43 -31.16
N ILE A 9 -13.27 7.30 -31.23
CA ILE A 9 -14.11 7.43 -30.02
C ILE A 9 -14.00 6.19 -29.12
N LEU A 10 -13.88 5.01 -29.72
CA LEU A 10 -13.70 3.76 -28.97
C LEU A 10 -12.32 3.70 -28.30
N LEU A 11 -11.27 4.18 -28.98
CA LEU A 11 -9.91 4.26 -28.43
C LEU A 11 -9.80 5.26 -27.26
N VAL A 12 -10.48 6.41 -27.33
CA VAL A 12 -10.47 7.40 -26.23
C VAL A 12 -11.20 6.85 -24.99
N LEU A 13 -12.33 6.16 -25.17
CA LEU A 13 -13.06 5.54 -24.07
C LEU A 13 -12.28 4.40 -23.41
N ILE A 14 -11.56 3.58 -24.19
CA ILE A 14 -10.73 2.47 -23.68
C ILE A 14 -9.47 3.02 -22.96
N CYS A 15 -8.88 4.11 -23.43
CA CYS A 15 -7.75 4.75 -22.73
C CYS A 15 -8.17 5.41 -21.40
N SER A 16 -9.37 5.98 -21.31
CA SER A 16 -9.86 6.59 -20.07
C SER A 16 -10.20 5.57 -18.97
N THR A 17 -10.59 4.34 -19.32
CA THR A 17 -10.84 3.28 -18.33
C THR A 17 -9.56 2.54 -17.93
N ALA A 18 -8.57 2.46 -18.82
CA ALA A 18 -7.25 1.89 -18.50
C ALA A 18 -6.43 2.77 -17.53
N MET A 19 -6.64 4.10 -17.52
CA MET A 19 -6.07 4.98 -16.49
C MET A 19 -6.93 5.08 -15.22
N ALA A 20 -8.08 4.40 -15.18
CA ALA A 20 -8.86 4.17 -13.98
C ALA A 20 -8.45 2.87 -13.23
N GLN A 21 -7.46 2.13 -13.74
CA GLN A 21 -6.59 1.32 -12.89
C GLN A 21 -5.76 2.28 -12.02
N ASP A 22 -5.70 2.21 -10.70
CA ASP A 22 -6.03 1.17 -9.76
C ASP A 22 -6.32 1.87 -8.44
N CYS A 23 -7.57 2.21 -8.14
CA CYS A 23 -7.89 2.65 -6.78
C CYS A 23 -9.28 2.19 -6.35
N LEU A 24 -9.33 1.48 -5.23
CA LEU A 24 -10.57 1.13 -4.56
C LEU A 24 -11.03 2.37 -3.78
N TRP A 25 -12.09 3.01 -4.26
CA TRP A 25 -12.70 4.16 -3.59
C TRP A 25 -13.58 3.67 -2.44
N VAL A 26 -13.32 4.19 -1.24
CA VAL A 26 -14.03 3.83 -0.01
C VAL A 26 -14.50 5.08 0.72
N ASP A 27 -15.40 4.90 1.67
CA ASP A 27 -15.90 5.99 2.50
C ASP A 27 -14.79 6.57 3.38
N LYS A 28 -14.76 7.90 3.49
CA LYS A 28 -13.75 8.62 4.29
C LYS A 28 -13.72 8.13 5.73
N GLU A 29 -14.89 8.01 6.35
CA GLU A 29 -15.03 7.64 7.77
C GLU A 29 -14.47 6.24 8.06
N GLU A 30 -14.64 5.32 7.11
CA GLU A 30 -14.11 3.97 7.18
C GLU A 30 -12.58 3.97 6.95
N ALA A 31 -12.10 4.66 5.92
CA ALA A 31 -10.67 4.76 5.62
C ALA A 31 -9.86 5.37 6.76
N VAL A 32 -10.33 6.49 7.33
CA VAL A 32 -9.60 7.21 8.39
C VAL A 32 -9.57 6.44 9.72
N LYS A 33 -10.49 5.49 9.91
CA LYS A 33 -10.51 4.63 11.10
C LYS A 33 -9.29 3.70 11.17
N TYR A 34 -8.80 3.23 10.02
CA TYR A 34 -7.79 2.18 9.97
C TYR A 34 -6.47 2.61 9.31
N LEU A 35 -6.55 3.28 8.16
CA LEU A 35 -5.38 3.50 7.30
C LEU A 35 -4.35 4.48 7.87
N PRO A 36 -4.70 5.62 8.50
CA PRO A 36 -3.72 6.56 9.02
C PRO A 36 -2.79 5.94 10.08
N ALA A 37 -3.33 5.08 10.95
CA ALA A 37 -2.55 4.41 11.98
C ALA A 37 -1.59 3.37 11.37
N LEU A 38 -2.03 2.63 10.36
CA LEU A 38 -1.18 1.70 9.62
C LEU A 38 -0.07 2.43 8.84
N GLN A 39 -0.42 3.52 8.17
CA GLN A 39 0.53 4.34 7.42
C GLN A 39 1.59 4.92 8.35
N LYS A 40 1.20 5.50 9.48
CA LYS A 40 2.15 6.04 10.45
C LYS A 40 3.12 4.98 10.96
N LYS A 41 2.61 3.79 11.35
CA LYS A 41 3.47 2.69 11.80
C LYS A 41 4.43 2.20 10.72
N MET A 42 3.99 2.21 9.46
CA MET A 42 4.88 1.90 8.34
C MET A 42 5.99 2.94 8.24
N ASP A 43 5.64 4.22 8.26
CA ASP A 43 6.61 5.31 8.16
C ASP A 43 7.61 5.25 9.32
N ASP A 44 7.14 5.03 10.56
CA ASP A 44 7.97 4.86 11.75
C ASP A 44 8.95 3.66 11.61
N LEU A 45 8.51 2.55 11.01
CA LEU A 45 9.37 1.38 10.74
C LEU A 45 10.42 1.66 9.66
N LEU A 46 10.09 2.46 8.65
CA LEU A 46 10.98 2.79 7.54
C LEU A 46 12.00 3.90 7.89
N ASP A 47 11.63 4.81 8.80
CA ASP A 47 12.48 5.90 9.27
C ASP A 47 13.53 5.45 10.31
N TRP A 48 13.41 4.21 10.81
CA TRP A 48 14.34 3.69 11.83
C TRP A 48 15.79 3.74 11.33
N PRO A 49 16.76 4.23 12.14
CA PRO A 49 18.13 4.49 11.69
C PRO A 49 18.81 3.26 11.09
N SER A 50 18.92 3.30 9.75
CA SER A 50 19.58 2.31 8.88
C SER A 50 21.07 2.13 9.19
N GLU A 51 21.67 3.06 9.94
CA GLU A 51 23.07 3.02 10.37
C GLU A 51 23.41 1.77 11.18
N THR A 52 22.46 1.27 11.98
CA THR A 52 22.69 0.09 12.83
C THR A 52 22.85 -1.21 12.03
N CYS A 53 22.21 -1.30 10.86
CA CYS A 53 22.32 -2.46 9.96
C CYS A 53 23.22 -2.18 8.75
N ALA A 54 23.86 -1.02 8.66
CA ALA A 54 24.65 -0.61 7.49
C ALA A 54 25.80 -1.58 7.17
N ASP A 55 26.40 -2.21 8.19
CA ASP A 55 27.44 -3.22 8.00
C ASP A 55 26.89 -4.54 7.44
N ALA A 56 25.65 -4.92 7.78
CA ALA A 56 25.01 -6.10 7.21
C ALA A 56 24.73 -5.92 5.72
N LEU A 57 24.46 -4.68 5.27
CA LEU A 57 24.29 -4.36 3.85
C LEU A 57 25.56 -4.62 3.02
N LYS A 58 26.75 -4.45 3.63
CA LYS A 58 28.04 -4.78 2.99
C LYS A 58 28.18 -6.27 2.69
N VAL A 59 27.45 -7.13 3.40
CA VAL A 59 27.42 -8.58 3.20
C VAL A 59 26.40 -8.94 2.13
N SER A 60 25.13 -8.56 2.31
CA SER A 60 24.06 -8.74 1.32
C SER A 60 22.79 -7.96 1.69
N ALA A 61 21.91 -7.75 0.70
CA ALA A 61 20.57 -7.21 0.93
C ALA A 61 19.73 -8.10 1.88
N GLN A 62 19.93 -9.42 1.83
CA GLN A 62 19.25 -10.36 2.74
C GLN A 62 19.76 -10.23 4.18
N ALA A 63 21.08 -10.08 4.37
CA ALA A 63 21.66 -9.88 5.70
C ALA A 63 21.17 -8.57 6.32
N TYR A 64 21.07 -7.49 5.53
CA TYR A 64 20.44 -6.25 5.96
C TYR A 64 18.97 -6.46 6.37
N THR A 65 18.20 -7.18 5.54
CA THR A 65 16.79 -7.45 5.81
C THR A 65 16.63 -8.22 7.12
N ASN A 66 17.42 -9.27 7.33
CA ASN A 66 17.39 -10.04 8.57
C ASN A 66 17.74 -9.16 9.79
N CYS A 67 18.81 -8.36 9.71
CA CYS A 67 19.16 -7.41 10.77
C CYS A 67 18.01 -6.44 11.10
N PHE A 68 17.41 -5.84 10.06
CA PHE A 68 16.28 -4.94 10.20
C PHE A 68 15.09 -5.64 10.89
N CYS A 69 14.77 -6.86 10.44
CA CYS A 69 13.65 -7.64 10.97
C CYS A 69 13.89 -8.09 12.41
N ASP A 70 15.11 -8.46 12.78
CA ASP A 70 15.46 -8.88 14.14
C ASP A 70 15.34 -7.70 15.11
N MET A 71 15.90 -6.55 14.73
CA MET A 71 15.86 -5.33 15.53
C MET A 71 14.43 -4.82 15.76
N ASN A 72 13.59 -4.91 14.75
CA ASN A 72 12.22 -4.41 14.77
C ASN A 72 11.18 -5.53 15.01
N SER A 73 11.61 -6.71 15.45
CA SER A 73 10.78 -7.93 15.49
C SER A 73 9.46 -7.74 16.23
N VAL A 74 9.46 -7.01 17.36
CA VAL A 74 8.26 -6.70 18.15
C VAL A 74 7.32 -5.79 17.37
N GLU A 75 7.83 -4.68 16.83
CA GLU A 75 7.02 -3.71 16.10
C GLU A 75 6.48 -4.27 14.80
N ILE A 76 7.28 -5.04 14.07
CA ILE A 76 6.85 -5.74 12.84
C ILE A 76 5.79 -6.79 13.16
N THR A 77 5.93 -7.54 14.26
CA THR A 77 4.90 -8.48 14.71
C THR A 77 3.60 -7.77 15.04
N ASN A 78 3.67 -6.65 15.76
CA ASN A 78 2.49 -5.84 16.10
C ASN A 78 1.86 -5.22 14.86
N PHE A 79 2.66 -4.73 13.92
CA PHE A 79 2.20 -4.22 12.64
C PHE A 79 1.52 -5.32 11.81
N ARG A 80 2.13 -6.50 11.69
CA ARG A 80 1.58 -7.67 11.00
C ARG A 80 0.22 -8.09 11.58
N LYS A 81 0.07 -8.11 12.91
CA LYS A 81 -1.22 -8.39 13.58
C LYS A 81 -2.29 -7.38 13.22
N ASN A 82 -1.97 -6.08 13.32
CA ASN A 82 -2.92 -5.01 13.00
C ASN A 82 -3.29 -5.01 11.51
N LEU A 83 -2.31 -5.20 10.63
CA LEU A 83 -2.54 -5.28 9.18
C LEU A 83 -3.44 -6.46 8.84
N ASN A 84 -3.16 -7.65 9.37
CA ASN A 84 -4.01 -8.82 9.13
C ASN A 84 -5.43 -8.60 9.67
N HIS A 85 -5.58 -8.01 10.84
CA HIS A 85 -6.91 -7.68 11.37
C HIS A 85 -7.69 -6.77 10.40
N VAL A 86 -7.08 -5.67 9.96
CA VAL A 86 -7.75 -4.73 9.06
C VAL A 86 -8.00 -5.34 7.69
N ILE A 87 -7.00 -5.98 7.07
CA ILE A 87 -7.03 -6.35 5.65
C ILE A 87 -7.54 -7.78 5.42
N LYS A 88 -7.41 -8.70 6.38
CA LYS A 88 -7.88 -10.09 6.20
C LYS A 88 -9.20 -10.35 6.92
N ASP A 89 -9.39 -9.76 8.10
CA ASP A 89 -10.57 -10.05 8.92
C ASP A 89 -11.71 -9.04 8.68
N VAL A 90 -11.39 -7.75 8.51
CA VAL A 90 -12.39 -6.68 8.39
C VAL A 90 -12.63 -6.26 6.93
N HIS A 91 -11.57 -6.04 6.16
CA HIS A 91 -11.62 -5.54 4.77
C HIS A 91 -10.81 -6.43 3.80
N PRO A 92 -11.21 -7.70 3.59
CA PRO A 92 -10.57 -8.61 2.62
C PRO A 92 -10.46 -8.02 1.21
N GLU A 93 -11.40 -7.17 0.82
CA GLU A 93 -11.44 -6.50 -0.47
C GLU A 93 -10.33 -5.44 -0.67
N TRP A 94 -9.63 -5.03 0.40
CA TRP A 94 -8.52 -4.07 0.33
C TRP A 94 -7.17 -4.72 0.00
N GLN A 95 -7.10 -6.06 0.00
CA GLN A 95 -5.85 -6.79 -0.16
C GLN A 95 -5.16 -6.49 -1.50
N GLY A 96 -3.87 -6.12 -1.44
CA GLY A 96 -3.07 -5.76 -2.61
C GLY A 96 -3.60 -4.54 -3.40
N LYS A 97 -4.59 -3.80 -2.88
CA LYS A 97 -5.18 -2.63 -3.55
C LYS A 97 -4.53 -1.34 -3.09
N LYS A 98 -4.61 -0.34 -3.95
CA LYS A 98 -4.48 1.07 -3.58
C LYS A 98 -5.87 1.56 -3.17
N ILE A 99 -5.99 2.10 -1.96
CA ILE A 99 -7.25 2.58 -1.39
C ILE A 99 -7.29 4.09 -1.54
N CYS A 100 -8.41 4.62 -2.04
CA CYS A 100 -8.63 6.06 -2.21
C CYS A 100 -9.84 6.52 -1.42
N TYR A 101 -9.74 7.69 -0.81
CA TYR A 101 -10.87 8.36 -0.17
C TYR A 101 -10.77 9.87 -0.33
N LYS A 102 -11.91 10.55 -0.41
CA LYS A 102 -11.98 12.01 -0.47
C LYS A 102 -11.97 12.57 0.96
N SER A 103 -11.06 13.50 1.26
CA SER A 103 -11.08 14.22 2.55
C SER A 103 -12.03 15.42 2.50
N ASP A 104 -12.12 16.08 1.35
CA ASP A 104 -13.07 17.15 1.04
C ASP A 104 -13.41 17.15 -0.47
N GLU A 105 -14.10 18.19 -0.94
CA GLU A 105 -14.56 18.31 -2.33
C GLU A 105 -13.40 18.35 -3.36
N TYR A 106 -12.21 18.76 -2.94
CA TYR A 106 -11.04 19.00 -3.79
C TYR A 106 -9.85 18.09 -3.49
N THR A 107 -9.83 17.45 -2.32
CA THR A 107 -8.69 16.68 -1.82
C THR A 107 -9.01 15.19 -1.75
N SER A 108 -8.15 14.38 -2.35
CA SER A 108 -8.20 12.91 -2.27
C SER A 108 -6.89 12.37 -1.71
N HIS A 109 -6.99 11.38 -0.83
CA HIS A 109 -5.86 10.63 -0.31
C HIS A 109 -5.80 9.26 -0.96
N ASN A 110 -4.60 8.70 -1.04
CA ASN A 110 -4.39 7.34 -1.49
C ASN A 110 -3.37 6.61 -0.62
N VAL A 111 -3.67 5.37 -0.27
CA VAL A 111 -2.86 4.50 0.59
C VAL A 111 -2.65 3.18 -0.13
N PHE A 112 -1.40 2.71 -0.23
CA PHE A 112 -1.11 1.46 -0.92
C PHE A 112 -0.91 0.31 0.06
N VAL A 113 -1.95 -0.55 0.20
CA VAL A 113 -1.93 -1.70 1.12
C VAL A 113 -0.86 -2.71 0.72
N GLY A 114 -0.60 -2.86 -0.59
CA GLY A 114 0.46 -3.72 -1.10
C GLY A 114 1.85 -3.37 -0.55
N SER A 115 2.12 -2.10 -0.24
CA SER A 115 3.36 -1.69 0.44
C SER A 115 3.44 -2.20 1.88
N PHE A 116 2.32 -2.18 2.61
CA PHE A 116 2.27 -2.69 3.98
C PHE A 116 2.53 -4.20 4.02
N GLU A 117 1.87 -4.96 3.15
CA GLU A 117 2.05 -6.40 3.02
C GLU A 117 3.50 -6.75 2.63
N SER A 118 4.09 -5.98 1.71
CA SER A 118 5.48 -6.19 1.27
C SER A 118 6.49 -6.08 2.42
N ILE A 119 6.31 -5.14 3.34
CA ILE A 119 7.21 -4.96 4.48
C ILE A 119 7.10 -6.16 5.43
N VAL A 120 5.88 -6.57 5.80
CA VAL A 120 5.71 -7.71 6.72
C VAL A 120 6.11 -9.04 6.11
N ASN A 121 6.02 -9.20 4.78
CA ASN A 121 6.40 -10.43 4.09
C ASN A 121 7.90 -10.54 3.84
N ARG A 122 8.66 -9.44 3.95
CA ARG A 122 10.14 -9.46 3.87
C ARG A 122 10.79 -9.97 5.13
N CYS A 123 10.09 -9.90 6.26
CA CYS A 123 10.55 -10.45 7.52
C CYS A 123 10.02 -11.86 7.72
N PRO A 124 10.86 -12.84 8.07
CA PRO A 124 10.43 -14.21 8.34
C PRO A 124 9.47 -14.33 9.54
#